data_AF-A0A368FT76-F1
#
_entry.id   AF-A0A368FT76-F1
#
_cell.length_a   1.000
_cell.length_b   1.000
_cell.length_c   1.000
_cell.angle_alpha   90.00
_cell.angle_beta   90.00
_cell.angle_gamma   90.00
#
_symmetry.space_group_name_H-M   'P 1'
#
loop_
_entity.id
_entity.type
_entity.pdbx_description
1 polymer ?
#
loop_
_entity_poly.entity_id
_entity_poly.type
_entity_poly.pdbx_seq_one_letter_code
_entity_poly.pdbx_strand_id
1 'polypeptide(L)' 'MNYLSVEKRKREFVHYSKRFSNTLKTYFKDQNAVQVSVSANQLVFQTSLIVKTVNEKLRR' A
#
# COMPACT_ATOMS: atom_id res chain seq x y z
N MET A 1 -9.90 -21.37 8.02
CA MET A 1 -8.98 -20.59 7.15
C MET A 1 -8.14 -19.65 8.01
N ASN A 2 -6.82 -19.66 7.87
CA ASN A 2 -5.93 -18.78 8.65
C ASN A 2 -5.88 -17.37 8.02
N TYR A 3 -6.53 -16.37 8.61
CA TYR A 3 -6.61 -14.99 8.08
C TYR A 3 -5.36 -14.13 8.31
N LEU A 4 -4.34 -14.64 9.00
CA LEU A 4 -3.15 -13.87 9.38
C LEU A 4 -2.41 -13.26 8.19
N SER A 5 -2.43 -13.91 7.02
CA SER A 5 -1.78 -13.34 5.83
C SER A 5 -2.53 -12.16 5.22
N VAL A 6 -3.87 -12.14 5.27
CA VAL A 6 -4.67 -10.98 4.82
C VAL A 6 -4.49 -9.82 5.80
N GLU A 7 -4.53 -10.11 7.11
CA GLU A 7 -4.29 -9.10 8.15
C GLU A 7 -2.87 -8.52 8.09
N LYS A 8 -1.87 -9.32 7.72
CA LYS A 8 -0.52 -8.82 7.43
C LYS A 8 -0.54 -7.84 6.26
N ARG A 9 -1.15 -8.20 5.13
CA ARG A 9 -1.26 -7.31 3.95
C ARG A 9 -2.03 -6.03 4.24
N LYS A 10 -3.10 -6.10 5.04
CA LYS A 10 -3.85 -4.92 5.48
C LYS A 10 -2.97 -3.96 6.28
N ARG A 11 -2.18 -4.47 7.23
CA ARG A 11 -1.24 -3.65 8.02
C ARG A 11 -0.16 -3.00 7.15
N GLU A 12 0.39 -3.74 6.19
CA GLU A 12 1.35 -3.21 5.21
C GLU A 12 0.71 -2.09 4.37
N PHE A 13 -0.49 -2.30 3.82
CA PHE A 13 -1.21 -1.28 3.08
C PHE A 13 -1.46 0.00 3.89
N VAL A 14 -1.89 -0.12 5.16
CA VAL A 14 -2.08 1.04 6.04
C VAL A 14 -0.77 1.80 6.28
N HIS A 15 0.36 1.09 6.43
CA HIS A 15 1.67 1.70 6.56
C HIS A 15 2.04 2.52 5.31
N TYR A 16 1.90 1.95 4.12
CA TYR A 16 2.18 2.64 2.86
C TYR A 16 1.19 3.79 2.57
N SER A 17 -0.07 3.66 2.98
CA SER A 17 -1.07 4.74 2.89
C SER A 17 -0.66 5.94 3.75
N LYS A 18 -0.24 5.71 5.00
CA LYS A 18 0.30 6.77 5.87
C LYS A 18 1.53 7.42 5.27
N ARG A 19 2.43 6.63 4.68
CA ARG A 19 3.63 7.13 4.00
C ARG A 19 3.25 8.03 2.83
N PHE A 20 2.32 7.60 1.97
CA PHE A 20 1.82 8.41 0.85
C PHE A 20 1.24 9.75 1.31
N SER A 21 0.40 9.75 2.35
CA SER A 21 -0.13 11.00 2.93
C SER A 21 0.96 11.92 3.46
N ASN A 22 2.00 11.38 4.10
CA ASN A 22 3.15 12.18 4.54
C ASN A 22 3.97 12.71 3.35
N THR A 23 4.13 11.92 2.30
CA THR A 23 4.79 12.35 1.07
C THR A 23 4.05 13.49 0.40
N LEU A 24 2.71 13.47 0.36
CA LEU A 24 1.91 14.61 -0.12
C LEU A 24 2.12 15.87 0.74
N LYS A 25 2.16 15.73 2.07
CA LYS A 25 2.45 16.87 2.96
C LYS A 25 3.83 17.49 2.69
N THR A 26 4.82 16.66 2.42
CA THR A 26 6.18 17.11 2.05
C THR A 26 6.18 17.76 0.67
N TYR A 27 5.51 17.14 -0.30
CA TYR A 27 5.35 17.67 -1.66
C TYR A 27 4.77 19.09 -1.68
N PHE A 28 3.75 19.37 -0.88
CA PHE A 28 3.18 20.72 -0.80
C PHE A 28 4.18 21.77 -0.29
N LYS A 29 5.30 21.37 0.32
CA LYS A 29 6.38 22.27 0.77
C LYS A 29 7.53 22.35 -0.22
N ASP A 30 7.99 21.21 -0.75
CA ASP A 30 9.22 21.11 -1.54
C ASP A 30 8.98 20.98 -3.06
N GLN A 31 7.72 20.82 -3.48
CA GLN A 31 7.28 20.65 -4.87
C GLN A 31 7.94 19.46 -5.60
N ASN A 32 8.47 18.47 -4.87
CA ASN A 32 9.12 17.31 -5.46
C ASN A 32 8.11 16.20 -5.84
N ALA A 33 7.60 16.25 -7.07
CA ALA A 33 6.61 15.29 -7.57
C ALA A 33 7.12 13.85 -7.69
N VAL A 34 8.44 13.62 -7.82
CA VAL A 34 9.01 12.28 -8.00
C VAL A 34 8.68 11.37 -6.81
N GLN A 35 8.77 11.90 -5.59
CA GLN A 35 8.48 11.14 -4.38
C GLN A 35 7.00 10.75 -4.29
N VAL A 36 6.10 11.61 -4.77
CA VAL A 36 4.66 11.31 -4.86
C VAL A 36 4.42 10.13 -5.80
N SER A 37 5.01 10.16 -6.99
CA SER A 37 4.89 9.06 -7.97
C SER A 37 5.43 7.73 -7.43
N VAL A 38 6.58 7.74 -6.77
CA VAL A 38 7.17 6.53 -6.16
C VAL A 38 6.27 5.97 -5.06
N SER A 39 5.80 6.81 -4.13
CA SER A 39 4.94 6.38 -3.02
C SER A 39 3.55 5.92 -3.49
N ALA A 40 3.00 6.52 -4.56
CA ALA A 40 1.77 6.06 -5.21
C ALA A 40 1.92 4.66 -5.80
N ASN A 41 3.00 4.41 -6.55
CA ASN A 41 3.29 3.08 -7.13
C ASN A 41 3.42 2.00 -6.04
N GLN A 42 4.05 2.33 -4.91
CA GLN A 42 4.13 1.43 -3.76
C GLN A 42 2.73 1.08 -3.22
N LEU A 43 1.82 2.05 -3.15
CA LEU A 43 0.45 1.82 -2.67
C LEU A 43 -0.36 0.93 -3.64
N VAL A 44 -0.24 1.15 -4.95
CA VAL A 44 -0.84 0.28 -5.99
C VAL A 44 -0.32 -1.15 -5.88
N PHE A 45 0.98 -1.32 -5.63
CA PHE A 45 1.57 -2.63 -5.43
C PHE A 45 1.01 -3.32 -4.17
N GLN A 46 0.83 -2.61 -3.06
CA GLN A 46 0.20 -3.18 -1.86
C GLN A 46 -1.24 -3.62 -2.11
N THR A 47 -2.02 -2.84 -2.88
CA THR A 47 -3.38 -3.24 -3.29
C THR A 47 -3.36 -4.55 -4.09
N SER A 48 -2.43 -4.68 -5.03
CA SER A 48 -2.27 -5.91 -5.84
C SER A 48 -1.92 -7.13 -4.98
N LEU A 49 -1.08 -6.94 -3.95
CA LEU A 49 -0.74 -8.01 -3.00
C LEU A 49 -1.94 -8.45 -2.14
N ILE A 50 -2.80 -7.53 -1.72
CA ILE A 50 -4.04 -7.87 -1.01
C ILE A 50 -4.92 -8.72 -1.91
N VAL A 51 -5.22 -8.26 -3.13
CA VAL A 51 -6.06 -8.99 -4.10
C VAL A 51 -5.51 -10.38 -4.37
N LYS A 52 -4.21 -10.50 -4.63
CA LYS A 52 -3.54 -11.81 -4.81
C LYS A 52 -3.73 -12.72 -3.60
N THR A 53 -3.49 -12.20 -2.39
CA THR A 53 -3.59 -12.98 -1.14
C THR A 53 -5.03 -13.44 -0.87
N VAL A 54 -6.03 -12.59 -1.16
CA VAL A 54 -7.45 -12.93 -1.03
C VAL A 54 -7.82 -14.01 -2.05
N ASN A 55 -7.45 -13.85 -3.32
CA ASN A 55 -7.74 -14.81 -4.37
C ASN A 55 -7.09 -16.18 -4.12
N GLU A 56 -5.85 -16.22 -3.62
CA GLU A 56 -5.17 -17.46 -3.24
C GLU A 56 -5.89 -18.21 -2.10
N LYS A 57 -6.54 -17.48 -1.19
CA LYS A 57 -7.35 -18.09 -0.12
C LYS A 57 -8.71 -18.55 -0.62
N LEU A 58 -9.35 -17.82 -1.53
CA LEU A 58 -10.65 -18.20 -2.09
C LEU A 58 -10.58 -19.42 -3.01
N ARG A 59 -9.43 -19.65 -3.66
CA ARG A 59 -9.18 -20.80 -4.53
C ARG A 59 -8.80 -22.08 -3.78
N ARG A 60 -8.68 -22.05 -2.46
CA ARG A 60 -8.36 -23.19 -1.59
C ARG A 60 -9.55 -23.52 -0.71
#